data_AF-A0A927IZ37-F1
#
_entry.id   AF-A0A927IZ37-F1
#
_cell.length_a   1.000
_cell.length_b   1.000
_cell.length_c   1.000
_cell.angle_alpha   90.00
_cell.angle_beta   90.00
_cell.angle_gamma   90.00
#
_symmetry.space_group_name_H-M   'P 1'
#
loop_
_entity.id
_entity.type
_entity.pdbx_description
1 polymer ?
#
loop_
_entity_poly.entity_id
_entity_poly.type
_entity_poly.pdbx_seq_one_letter_code
_entity_poly.pdbx_strand_id
1 'polypeptide(L)'
;MTDTILVLTEDTLNPADIQHILALHEGETLAYRVLVPADTEQNVLTSIIDHLSVGELKDAWDEVLRREPNPKQAHDTAAEQLEHSVRELRDAGREADGVVTQDDPLPALRAAVATDSAREVVVVTYPHAVEDTFHTDWASRARDELHVPVLHLYSGTSELG
;
A
#
# COMPACT_ATOMS: atom_id res chain seq x y z
N MET A 1 3.97 -1.53 -26.81
CA MET A 1 3.87 -2.13 -25.46
C MET A 1 3.61 -0.96 -24.54
N THR A 2 2.56 -1.02 -23.75
CA THR A 2 2.25 0.03 -22.78
C THR A 2 3.18 -0.19 -21.58
N ASP A 3 3.99 0.80 -21.23
CA ASP A 3 4.82 0.72 -20.02
C ASP A 3 3.93 0.65 -18.79
N THR A 4 4.33 -0.20 -17.83
CA THR A 4 3.56 -0.44 -16.60
C THR A 4 4.26 0.23 -15.42
N ILE A 5 3.48 0.90 -14.57
CA ILE A 5 3.90 1.41 -13.27
C ILE A 5 3.36 0.49 -12.19
N LEU A 6 4.23 0.02 -11.32
CA LEU A 6 3.81 -0.71 -10.13
C LEU A 6 3.52 0.30 -9.02
N VAL A 7 2.35 0.22 -8.40
CA VAL A 7 1.97 1.07 -7.27
C VAL A 7 1.80 0.18 -6.05
N LEU A 8 2.73 0.26 -5.10
CA LEU A 8 2.60 -0.35 -3.79
C LEU A 8 1.94 0.66 -2.86
N THR A 9 0.84 0.31 -2.21
CA THR A 9 0.12 1.21 -1.30
C THR A 9 -0.23 0.52 0.02
N GLU A 10 -0.10 1.25 1.13
CA GLU A 10 -0.49 0.79 2.48
C GLU A 10 -2.01 0.74 2.66
N ASP A 11 -2.76 1.59 1.96
CA ASP A 11 -4.23 1.65 2.03
C ASP A 11 -4.79 2.09 0.66
N THR A 12 -6.09 2.30 0.60
CA THR A 12 -6.86 2.81 -0.52
C THR A 12 -6.27 4.12 -1.03
N LEU A 13 -5.90 4.15 -2.31
CA LEU A 13 -5.51 5.39 -2.99
C LEU A 13 -6.72 6.32 -3.09
N ASN A 14 -6.59 7.51 -2.52
CA ASN A 14 -7.62 8.53 -2.62
C ASN A 14 -7.44 9.36 -3.92
N PRO A 15 -8.42 10.18 -4.33
CA PRO A 15 -8.33 10.97 -5.56
C PRO A 15 -7.15 11.95 -5.63
N ALA A 16 -6.62 12.41 -4.50
CA ALA A 16 -5.43 13.27 -4.47
C ALA A 16 -4.16 12.45 -4.74
N ASP A 17 -4.05 11.25 -4.17
CA ASP A 17 -2.95 10.32 -4.42
C ASP A 17 -2.88 9.96 -5.90
N ILE A 18 -4.03 9.63 -6.50
CA ILE A 18 -4.14 9.37 -7.94
C ILE A 18 -3.65 10.56 -8.76
N GLN A 19 -4.12 11.78 -8.44
CA GLN A 19 -3.67 12.97 -9.15
C GLN A 19 -2.15 13.17 -9.05
N HIS A 20 -1.54 12.95 -7.88
CA HIS A 20 -0.10 13.05 -7.71
C HIS A 20 0.64 11.99 -8.53
N ILE A 21 0.18 10.73 -8.52
CA ILE A 21 0.75 9.66 -9.35
C ILE A 21 0.69 10.02 -10.84
N LEU A 22 -0.46 10.52 -11.31
CA LEU A 22 -0.63 10.87 -12.71
C LEU A 22 0.20 12.10 -13.13
N ALA A 23 0.42 13.05 -12.21
CA ALA A 23 1.24 14.23 -12.45
C ALA A 23 2.72 13.89 -12.66
N LEU A 24 3.20 12.74 -12.18
CA LEU A 24 4.57 12.27 -12.44
C LEU A 24 4.81 11.95 -13.93
N HIS A 25 3.74 11.68 -14.68
CA HIS A 25 3.80 11.19 -16.07
C HIS A 25 2.84 11.95 -16.98
N GLU A 26 2.82 13.28 -16.85
CA GLU A 26 1.99 14.14 -17.68
C GLU A 26 2.23 13.90 -19.18
N GLY A 27 1.13 13.71 -19.92
CA GLY A 27 1.17 13.47 -21.36
C GLY A 27 1.41 12.01 -21.76
N GLU A 28 1.60 11.10 -20.82
CA GLU A 28 1.75 9.67 -21.09
C GLU A 28 0.47 8.87 -20.79
N THR A 29 0.29 7.76 -21.51
CA THR A 29 -0.78 6.77 -21.26
C THR A 29 -0.12 5.47 -20.85
N LEU A 30 -0.20 5.16 -19.55
CA LEU A 30 0.50 4.06 -18.91
C LEU A 30 -0.51 3.12 -18.26
N ALA A 31 -0.11 1.86 -18.11
CA ALA A 31 -0.85 0.87 -17.34
C ALA A 31 -0.36 0.91 -15.88
N TYR A 32 -1.26 0.66 -14.93
CA TYR A 32 -0.96 0.65 -13.51
C TYR A 32 -1.28 -0.71 -12.91
N ARG A 33 -0.36 -1.23 -12.11
CA ARG A 33 -0.54 -2.45 -11.33
C ARG A 33 -0.47 -2.09 -9.86
N VAL A 34 -1.60 -2.20 -9.16
CA VAL A 34 -1.66 -1.89 -7.72
C VAL A 34 -1.35 -3.15 -6.90
N LEU A 35 -0.47 -3.02 -5.91
CA LEU A 35 -0.15 -4.06 -4.94
C LEU A 35 -0.55 -3.54 -3.57
N VAL A 36 -1.38 -4.29 -2.85
CA VAL A 36 -1.81 -3.99 -1.49
C VAL A 36 -1.40 -5.16 -0.59
N PRO A 37 -0.52 -4.98 0.40
CA PRO A 37 -0.20 -6.01 1.39
C PRO A 37 -1.42 -6.36 2.23
N ALA A 38 -1.65 -7.65 2.48
CA ALA A 38 -2.62 -8.07 3.48
C ALA A 38 -2.06 -7.73 4.86
N ASP A 39 -2.50 -6.64 5.47
CA ASP A 39 -1.99 -6.21 6.78
C ASP A 39 -2.63 -7.01 7.92
N THR A 40 -1.90 -8.02 8.40
CA THR A 40 -2.36 -8.84 9.52
C THR A 40 -2.19 -8.18 10.89
N GLU A 41 -1.33 -7.15 11.02
CA GLU A 41 -0.99 -6.50 12.28
C GLU A 41 -1.94 -5.32 12.61
N GLN A 42 -2.33 -4.49 11.63
CA GLN A 42 -3.29 -3.39 11.86
C GLN A 42 -4.70 -3.87 12.19
N ASN A 43 -5.13 -5.02 11.67
CA ASN A 43 -6.46 -5.56 11.98
C ASN A 43 -6.60 -5.90 13.47
N VAL A 44 -5.49 -6.28 14.11
CA VAL A 44 -5.40 -6.51 15.56
C VAL A 44 -5.62 -5.18 16.31
N LEU A 45 -5.02 -4.08 15.86
CA LEU A 45 -5.15 -2.74 16.44
C LEU A 45 -6.56 -2.14 16.33
N THR A 46 -7.19 -2.20 15.14
CA THR A 46 -8.52 -1.63 14.90
C THR A 46 -9.60 -2.28 15.76
N SER A 47 -9.48 -3.59 16.01
CA SER A 47 -10.44 -4.32 16.87
C SER A 47 -10.52 -3.80 18.32
N ILE A 48 -9.47 -3.13 18.82
CA ILE A 48 -9.39 -2.57 20.17
C ILE A 48 -10.13 -1.23 20.25
N ILE A 49 -10.02 -0.39 19.22
CA ILE A 49 -10.53 0.99 19.21
C ILE A 49 -12.06 1.02 19.27
N ASP A 50 -12.73 0.05 18.65
CA ASP A 50 -14.19 -0.01 18.59
C ASP A 50 -14.89 -0.21 19.95
N HIS A 51 -14.15 -0.55 21.02
CA HIS A 51 -14.78 -1.05 22.25
C HIS A 51 -14.45 -0.33 23.58
N LEU A 52 -13.62 0.73 23.69
CA LEU A 52 -13.18 1.20 25.03
C LEU A 52 -13.07 2.71 25.29
N SER A 53 -13.35 3.08 26.56
CA SER A 53 -12.95 4.34 27.21
C SER A 53 -11.50 4.24 27.74
N VAL A 54 -10.78 5.38 27.76
CA VAL A 54 -9.32 5.55 27.98
C VAL A 54 -8.69 4.76 29.16
N GLY A 55 -9.46 4.34 30.17
CA GLY A 55 -8.95 3.66 31.35
C GLY A 55 -8.65 2.16 31.19
N GLU A 56 -9.30 1.46 30.26
CA GLU A 56 -9.21 -0.02 30.11
C GLU A 56 -8.27 -0.45 28.97
N LEU A 57 -7.63 0.51 28.30
CA LEU A 57 -6.88 0.30 27.07
C LEU A 57 -5.64 -0.60 27.26
N LYS A 58 -5.01 -0.56 28.45
CA LYS A 58 -3.79 -1.33 28.73
C LYS A 58 -4.04 -2.83 28.90
N ASP A 59 -5.11 -3.20 29.62
CA ASP A 59 -5.42 -4.62 29.86
C ASP A 59 -5.99 -5.28 28.59
N ALA A 60 -6.73 -4.52 27.77
CA ALA A 60 -7.20 -4.97 26.47
C ALA A 60 -6.06 -5.17 25.46
N TRP A 61 -5.03 -4.31 25.50
CA TRP A 61 -3.83 -4.44 24.68
C TRP A 61 -3.12 -5.78 24.92
N ASP A 62 -2.88 -6.14 26.19
CA ASP A 62 -2.24 -7.41 26.58
C ASP A 62 -3.08 -8.67 26.25
N GLU A 63 -4.41 -8.55 26.15
CA GLU A 63 -5.31 -9.63 25.70
C GLU A 63 -5.28 -9.80 24.18
N VAL A 64 -5.19 -8.69 23.44
CA VAL A 64 -5.18 -8.70 21.99
C VAL A 64 -3.82 -9.10 21.42
N LEU A 65 -2.71 -8.74 22.05
CA LEU A 65 -1.38 -9.31 21.78
C LEU A 65 -1.34 -10.84 21.96
N ARG A 66 -2.27 -11.42 22.72
CA ARG A 66 -2.42 -12.88 22.89
C ARG A 66 -3.37 -13.50 21.87
N ARG A 67 -4.09 -12.72 21.07
CA ARG A 67 -4.97 -13.20 20.00
C ARG A 67 -4.15 -13.36 18.73
N GLU A 68 -4.26 -14.51 18.07
CA GLU A 68 -3.64 -14.71 16.76
C GLU A 68 -4.24 -13.71 15.75
N PRO A 69 -3.40 -13.09 14.90
CA PRO A 69 -3.87 -12.33 13.75
C PRO A 69 -4.91 -13.14 12.96
N ASN A 70 -5.85 -12.47 12.31
CA ASN A 70 -6.84 -13.12 11.45
C ASN A 70 -6.49 -12.88 9.96
N PRO A 71 -5.70 -13.76 9.33
CA PRO A 71 -5.27 -13.62 7.94
C PRO A 71 -6.41 -13.41 6.96
N LYS A 72 -7.58 -14.00 7.23
CA LYS A 72 -8.73 -13.87 6.35
C LYS A 72 -9.27 -12.44 6.36
N GLN A 73 -9.44 -11.86 7.55
CA GLN A 73 -9.94 -10.49 7.67
C GLN A 73 -8.96 -9.48 7.08
N ALA A 74 -7.66 -9.65 7.34
CA ALA A 74 -6.61 -8.83 6.74
C ALA A 74 -6.65 -8.86 5.20
N HIS A 75 -6.78 -10.06 4.63
CA HIS A 75 -6.88 -10.23 3.19
C HIS A 75 -8.18 -9.64 2.62
N ASP A 76 -9.32 -9.80 3.31
CA ASP A 76 -10.61 -9.22 2.87
C ASP A 76 -10.52 -7.68 2.86
N THR A 77 -9.95 -7.07 3.90
CA THR A 77 -9.71 -5.61 3.95
C THR A 77 -8.77 -5.14 2.83
N ALA A 78 -7.64 -5.81 2.64
CA ALA A 78 -6.70 -5.47 1.56
C ALA A 78 -7.33 -5.62 0.16
N ALA A 79 -8.21 -6.60 -0.02
CA ALA A 79 -8.96 -6.77 -1.26
C ALA A 79 -9.92 -5.61 -1.51
N GLU A 80 -10.63 -5.13 -0.49
CA GLU A 80 -11.48 -3.94 -0.60
C GLU A 80 -10.65 -2.70 -0.97
N GLN A 81 -9.55 -2.44 -0.26
CA GLN A 81 -8.65 -1.32 -0.54
C GLN A 81 -8.10 -1.37 -1.98
N LEU A 82 -7.73 -2.56 -2.45
CA LEU A 82 -7.27 -2.79 -3.81
C LEU A 82 -8.36 -2.50 -4.84
N GLU A 83 -9.57 -3.03 -4.64
CA GLU A 83 -10.69 -2.83 -5.55
C GLU A 83 -11.05 -1.35 -5.69
N HIS A 84 -11.04 -0.62 -4.57
CA HIS A 84 -11.27 0.82 -4.56
C HIS A 84 -10.16 1.57 -5.30
N SER A 85 -8.88 1.28 -5.01
CA SER A 85 -7.73 1.93 -5.66
C SER A 85 -7.71 1.72 -7.18
N VAL A 86 -7.98 0.48 -7.64
CA VAL A 86 -8.06 0.15 -9.06
C VAL A 86 -9.24 0.87 -9.72
N ARG A 87 -10.37 1.01 -9.04
CA ARG A 87 -11.53 1.75 -9.53
C ARG A 87 -11.20 3.23 -9.73
N GLU A 88 -10.58 3.88 -8.75
CA GLU A 88 -10.21 5.29 -8.86
C GLU A 88 -9.23 5.56 -10.01
N LEU A 89 -8.25 4.66 -10.24
CA LEU A 89 -7.35 4.74 -11.41
C LEU A 89 -8.12 4.61 -12.74
N ARG A 90 -9.07 3.69 -12.81
CA ARG A 90 -9.91 3.47 -14.02
C ARG A 90 -10.85 4.64 -14.28
N ASP A 91 -11.43 5.21 -13.23
CA ASP A 91 -12.29 6.39 -13.31
C ASP A 91 -11.49 7.63 -13.75
N ALA A 92 -10.20 7.69 -13.42
CA ALA A 92 -9.24 8.65 -13.97
C ALA A 92 -8.76 8.34 -15.42
N GLY A 93 -9.35 7.33 -16.07
CA GLY A 93 -9.11 6.98 -17.47
C GLY A 93 -7.84 6.16 -17.72
N ARG A 94 -7.32 5.46 -16.70
CA ARG A 94 -6.11 4.62 -16.81
C ARG A 94 -6.43 3.14 -16.90
N GLU A 95 -5.61 2.40 -17.62
CA GLU A 95 -5.61 0.95 -17.54
C GLU A 95 -5.02 0.56 -16.18
N ALA A 96 -5.79 -0.13 -15.35
CA ALA A 96 -5.33 -0.54 -14.03
C ALA A 96 -5.85 -1.92 -13.65
N ASP A 97 -4.99 -2.71 -13.01
CA ASP A 97 -5.29 -3.99 -12.37
C ASP A 97 -4.53 -4.07 -11.05
N GLY A 98 -4.77 -5.12 -10.27
CA GLY A 98 -4.14 -5.21 -8.96
C GLY A 98 -4.08 -6.60 -8.35
N VAL A 99 -3.31 -6.73 -7.27
CA VAL A 99 -3.17 -7.97 -6.50
C VAL A 99 -2.97 -7.68 -5.01
N VAL A 100 -3.60 -8.49 -4.16
CA VAL A 100 -3.30 -8.51 -2.73
C VAL A 100 -2.04 -9.37 -2.51
N THR A 101 -1.07 -8.83 -1.77
CA THR A 101 0.20 -9.50 -1.48
C THR A 101 0.23 -10.02 -0.04
N GLN A 102 1.29 -10.75 0.31
CA GLN A 102 1.54 -11.14 1.71
C GLN A 102 1.99 -9.91 2.52
N ASP A 103 2.18 -10.06 3.83
CA ASP A 103 2.64 -8.95 4.71
C ASP A 103 3.95 -8.31 4.20
N ASP A 104 4.88 -9.10 3.62
CA ASP A 104 6.04 -8.57 2.88
C ASP A 104 5.73 -8.48 1.36
N PRO A 105 5.59 -7.26 0.79
CA PRO A 105 5.31 -7.07 -0.63
C PRO A 105 6.53 -7.21 -1.55
N LEU A 106 7.76 -7.17 -1.02
CA LEU A 106 8.99 -7.13 -1.84
C LEU A 106 9.12 -8.33 -2.81
N PRO A 107 8.83 -9.58 -2.40
CA PRO A 107 8.82 -10.71 -3.33
C PRO A 107 7.83 -10.54 -4.49
N ALA A 108 6.64 -9.99 -4.20
CA ALA A 108 5.61 -9.75 -5.22
C ALA A 108 6.02 -8.61 -6.17
N LEU A 109 6.58 -7.52 -5.65
CA LEU A 109 7.16 -6.45 -6.45
C LEU A 109 8.25 -6.96 -7.37
N ARG A 110 9.20 -7.75 -6.86
CA ARG A 110 10.28 -8.33 -7.68
C ARG A 110 9.72 -9.19 -8.82
N ALA A 111 8.71 -10.02 -8.53
CA ALA A 111 8.08 -10.85 -9.55
C ALA A 111 7.34 -10.01 -10.61
N ALA A 112 6.63 -8.96 -10.19
CA ALA A 112 5.92 -8.04 -11.07
C ALA A 112 6.90 -7.25 -11.96
N VAL A 113 8.01 -6.72 -11.41
CA VAL A 113 9.05 -6.04 -12.20
C VAL A 113 9.61 -6.94 -13.30
N ALA A 114 9.87 -8.21 -12.97
CA ALA A 114 10.41 -9.18 -13.93
C ALA A 114 9.40 -9.58 -15.03
N THR A 115 8.10 -9.51 -14.74
CA THR A 115 7.04 -10.02 -15.64
C THR A 115 6.40 -8.92 -16.47
N ASP A 116 6.08 -7.78 -15.84
CA ASP A 116 5.21 -6.74 -16.39
C ASP A 116 6.00 -5.64 -17.13
N SER A 117 7.31 -5.83 -17.34
CA SER A 117 8.23 -4.81 -17.89
C SER A 117 8.04 -3.46 -17.19
N ALA A 118 7.98 -3.49 -15.86
CA ALA A 118 7.75 -2.31 -15.06
C ALA A 118 8.86 -1.29 -15.29
N ARG A 119 8.48 -0.05 -15.62
CA ARG A 119 9.47 1.02 -15.82
C ARG A 119 9.93 1.63 -14.51
N GLU A 120 9.07 1.58 -13.49
CA GLU A 120 9.27 2.18 -12.17
C GLU A 120 8.29 1.59 -11.15
N VAL A 121 8.58 1.85 -9.88
CA VAL A 121 7.70 1.54 -8.74
C VAL A 121 7.38 2.84 -7.99
N VAL A 122 6.10 3.06 -7.73
CA VAL A 122 5.62 4.12 -6.84
C VAL A 122 5.18 3.46 -5.55
N VAL A 123 5.77 3.86 -4.43
CA VAL A 123 5.37 3.42 -3.09
C VAL A 123 4.58 4.56 -2.45
N VAL A 124 3.36 4.28 -1.98
CA VAL A 124 2.47 5.24 -1.32
C VAL A 124 2.25 4.80 0.12
N THR A 125 2.68 5.60 1.08
CA THR A 125 2.55 5.30 2.52
C THR A 125 1.97 6.49 3.27
N TYR A 126 1.57 6.32 4.53
CA TYR A 126 1.15 7.44 5.37
C TYR A 126 2.36 8.08 6.09
N PRO A 127 2.33 9.41 6.34
CA PRO A 127 3.33 10.06 7.18
C PRO A 127 3.09 9.67 8.65
N HIS A 128 3.92 8.77 9.18
CA HIS A 128 3.86 8.36 10.60
C HIS A 128 4.79 9.25 11.44
N ALA A 129 4.26 9.83 12.53
CA ALA A 129 4.98 10.84 13.34
C ALA A 129 5.91 10.25 14.43
N VAL A 130 6.01 8.92 14.55
CA VAL A 130 6.77 8.25 15.61
C VAL A 130 7.38 6.97 15.05
N GLU A 131 8.58 6.62 15.54
CA GLU A 131 9.56 5.62 15.06
C GLU A 131 9.09 4.15 15.02
N ASP A 132 7.81 3.87 14.80
CA ASP A 132 7.26 2.53 14.60
C ASP A 132 7.07 2.24 13.10
N THR A 133 8.19 2.14 12.39
CA THR A 133 8.28 1.68 11.00
C THR A 133 8.03 0.17 10.91
N PHE A 134 6.91 -0.36 11.43
CA PHE A 134 6.66 -1.81 11.42
C PHE A 134 6.54 -2.39 10.00
N HIS A 135 6.08 -1.60 9.02
CA HIS A 135 6.15 -1.94 7.58
C HIS A 135 7.52 -1.65 6.92
N THR A 136 8.50 -1.22 7.72
CA THR A 136 9.95 -1.13 7.46
C THR A 136 10.32 -0.79 6.01
N ASP A 137 10.21 0.49 5.67
CA ASP A 137 10.95 1.13 4.59
C ASP A 137 10.88 0.38 3.24
N TRP A 138 9.67 -0.01 2.82
CA TRP A 138 9.47 -0.66 1.52
C TRP A 138 10.04 0.15 0.36
N ALA A 139 9.99 1.48 0.45
CA ALA A 139 10.63 2.37 -0.52
C ALA A 139 12.15 2.15 -0.58
N SER A 140 12.87 2.20 0.54
CA SER A 140 14.32 1.93 0.56
C SER A 140 14.66 0.51 0.17
N ARG A 141 13.93 -0.49 0.70
CA ARG A 141 14.14 -1.91 0.32
C ARG A 141 13.90 -2.12 -1.17
N ALA A 142 12.88 -1.49 -1.74
CA ALA A 142 12.62 -1.53 -3.18
C ALA A 142 13.73 -0.84 -3.96
N ARG A 143 14.25 0.31 -3.50
CA ARG A 143 15.41 0.99 -4.12
C ARG A 143 16.66 0.12 -4.13
N ASP A 144 16.89 -0.65 -3.07
CA ASP A 144 18.06 -1.52 -2.92
C ASP A 144 17.91 -2.82 -3.73
N GLU A 145 16.71 -3.41 -3.77
CA GLU A 145 16.48 -4.73 -4.35
C GLU A 145 15.98 -4.71 -5.80
N LEU A 146 15.37 -3.62 -6.25
CA LEU A 146 14.77 -3.50 -7.58
C LEU A 146 15.67 -2.66 -8.48
N HIS A 147 15.90 -3.14 -9.70
CA HIS A 147 16.74 -2.46 -10.70
C HIS A 147 15.95 -1.44 -11.54
N VAL A 148 14.92 -0.84 -10.94
CA VAL A 148 14.04 0.17 -11.57
C VAL A 148 13.91 1.38 -10.64
N PRO A 149 13.68 2.59 -11.16
CA PRO A 149 13.38 3.76 -10.35
C PRO A 149 12.27 3.51 -9.32
N VAL A 150 12.45 4.00 -8.10
CA VAL A 150 11.46 3.91 -7.02
C VAL A 150 11.16 5.29 -6.47
N LEU A 151 9.91 5.71 -6.59
CA LEU A 151 9.37 6.96 -6.07
C LEU A 151 8.57 6.68 -4.80
N HIS A 152 8.68 7.56 -3.81
CA HIS A 152 7.96 7.44 -2.55
C HIS A 152 7.07 8.67 -2.36
N LEU A 153 5.77 8.41 -2.22
CA LEU A 153 4.72 9.41 -2.03
C LEU A 153 4.08 9.20 -0.65
N TYR A 154 3.74 10.31 0.00
CA TYR A 154 2.94 10.28 1.21
C TYR A 154 1.47 10.53 0.88
N SER A 155 0.59 9.58 1.22
CA SER A 155 -0.85 9.69 0.95
C SER A 155 -1.44 10.98 1.56
N GLY A 156 -2.33 11.64 0.80
CA GLY A 156 -3.01 12.86 1.22
C GLY A 156 -2.12 14.10 1.26
N THR A 157 -0.84 14.00 0.89
CA THR A 157 0.09 15.13 0.84
C THR A 157 0.79 15.20 -0.52
N SER A 158 1.26 16.39 -0.88
CA SER A 158 2.07 16.60 -2.09
C SER A 158 3.57 16.46 -1.82
N GLU A 159 3.98 15.93 -0.66
CA GLU A 159 5.40 15.83 -0.28
C GLU A 159 6.01 14.53 -0.83
N LEU A 160 7.18 14.65 -1.45
CA LEU A 160 7.95 13.53 -2.02
C LEU A 160 9.09 13.16 -1.05
N GLY A 161 9.26 11.87 -0.75
CA GLY A 161 10.24 11.32 0.20
C GLY A 161 11.44 10.61 -0.41
#